data_AF-A0A212CA11-F1
#
_entry.id   AF-A0A212CA11-F1
#
_cell.length_a   1.000
_cell.length_b   1.000
_cell.length_c   1.000
_cell.angle_alpha   90.00
_cell.angle_beta   90.00
_cell.angle_gamma   90.00
#
_symmetry.space_group_name_H-M   'P 1'
#
loop_
_entity.id
_entity.type
_entity.pdbx_description
1 polymer ?
#
loop_
_entity_poly.entity_id
_entity_poly.type
_entity_poly.pdbx_seq_one_letter_code
_entity_poly.pdbx_strand_id
1 'polypeptide(L)'
;MKLEGKEKANVSAKALQMSLAYQFVTPLTSMTVRGMADQDGLEPIIDKPLDGFSVNGQLIGDKAGSPGKPEGTYFGRLGISNPATDFQLEVTPQNITLSPGSGGPVFSWRDQAFLRQNEVLVTINRKRNLVVSVEDGGTFEVVLHRVWRGSAVRQDFLGFYVLDSHRMSARTHGLLGQFFHPFDYKVSDLHPGSDPTKTDATMVVKNRRLTVTRGLQKDYRKDPRHGAEVTCWFIHNNGDGLIDGVHTDYIVPDIF
;
A
#
# COMPACT_ATOMS: atom_id res chain seq x y z
N MET A 1 -9.39 -31.88 6.96
CA MET A 1 -10.37 -32.24 8.01
C MET A 1 -11.24 -31.01 8.25
N LYS A 2 -12.53 -31.04 7.90
CA LYS A 2 -13.47 -29.92 8.14
C LYS A 2 -14.00 -30.09 9.57
N LEU A 3 -13.81 -29.09 10.42
CA LEU A 3 -14.40 -29.05 11.76
C LEU A 3 -15.86 -28.64 11.62
N GLU A 4 -16.78 -29.37 12.26
CA GLU A 4 -18.22 -29.11 12.20
C GLU A 4 -18.84 -28.94 13.59
N GLY A 5 -19.94 -28.19 13.65
CA GLY A 5 -20.74 -28.02 14.87
C GLY A 5 -20.00 -27.42 16.07
N LYS A 6 -20.25 -27.99 17.26
CA LYS A 6 -19.74 -27.49 18.56
C LYS A 6 -18.22 -27.40 18.63
N GLU A 7 -17.50 -28.27 17.91
CA GLU A 7 -16.05 -28.30 17.93
C GLU A 7 -15.45 -27.09 17.18
N LYS A 8 -16.04 -26.71 16.04
CA LYS A 8 -15.70 -25.46 15.33
C LYS A 8 -15.99 -24.23 16.19
N ALA A 9 -17.11 -24.22 16.92
CA ALA A 9 -17.47 -23.12 17.81
C ALA A 9 -16.49 -22.99 18.98
N ASN A 10 -16.07 -24.11 19.58
CA ASN A 10 -15.13 -24.12 20.71
C ASN A 10 -13.71 -23.68 20.29
N VAL A 11 -13.26 -24.11 19.11
CA VAL A 11 -11.97 -23.69 18.53
C VAL A 11 -12.00 -22.20 18.14
N SER A 12 -13.12 -21.71 17.60
CA SER A 12 -13.27 -20.29 17.24
C SER A 12 -13.27 -19.39 18.48
N ALA A 13 -13.96 -19.79 19.55
CA ALA A 13 -13.98 -19.05 20.81
C ALA A 13 -12.58 -19.00 21.47
N LYS A 14 -11.84 -20.12 21.43
CA LYS A 14 -10.48 -20.19 21.97
C LYS A 14 -9.49 -19.34 21.15
N ALA A 15 -9.62 -19.34 19.83
CA ALA A 15 -8.81 -18.48 18.95
C ALA A 15 -9.10 -16.98 19.19
N LEU A 16 -10.36 -16.60 19.38
CA LEU A 16 -10.76 -15.23 19.69
C LEU A 16 -10.19 -14.77 21.05
N GLN A 17 -10.30 -15.60 22.08
CA GLN A 17 -9.79 -15.28 23.42
C GLN A 17 -8.26 -15.12 23.41
N MET A 18 -7.54 -15.97 22.67
CA MET A 18 -6.09 -15.86 22.51
C MET A 18 -5.69 -14.62 21.68
N SER A 19 -6.48 -14.26 20.67
CA SER A 19 -6.23 -13.05 19.86
C SER A 19 -6.35 -11.77 20.70
N LEU A 20 -7.35 -11.71 21.57
CA LEU A 20 -7.57 -10.58 22.48
C LEU A 20 -6.51 -10.50 23.59
N ALA A 21 -6.08 -11.64 24.14
CA ALA A 21 -5.10 -11.69 25.22
C ALA A 21 -3.66 -11.37 24.77
N TYR A 22 -3.32 -11.69 23.52
CA TYR A 22 -1.96 -11.57 22.98
C TYR A 22 -1.83 -10.60 21.81
N GLN A 23 -2.90 -9.84 21.51
CA GLN A 23 -2.92 -8.79 20.47
C GLN A 23 -2.52 -9.30 19.08
N PHE A 24 -2.91 -10.53 18.73
CA PHE A 24 -2.72 -11.10 17.40
C PHE A 24 -3.93 -10.81 16.50
N VAL A 25 -3.68 -10.50 15.22
CA VAL A 25 -4.71 -10.32 14.19
C VAL A 25 -5.22 -11.68 13.71
N THR A 26 -6.53 -11.94 13.81
CA THR A 26 -7.17 -13.17 13.30
C THR A 26 -8.44 -12.87 12.49
N PRO A 27 -8.92 -13.81 11.64
CA PRO A 27 -10.04 -13.59 10.71
C PRO A 27 -11.44 -13.41 11.32
N LEU A 28 -11.57 -13.26 12.65
CA LEU A 28 -12.85 -13.30 13.37
C LEU A 28 -13.18 -12.03 14.17
N THR A 29 -12.70 -10.86 13.73
CA THR A 29 -13.09 -9.58 14.36
C THR A 29 -13.49 -8.54 13.32
N SER A 30 -14.69 -7.99 13.50
CA SER A 30 -15.16 -6.73 12.93
C SER A 30 -15.09 -5.69 14.05
N MET A 31 -14.52 -4.52 13.78
CA MET A 31 -14.50 -3.41 14.74
C MET A 31 -15.56 -2.38 14.35
N THR A 32 -16.48 -2.12 15.28
CA THR A 32 -17.26 -0.88 15.34
C THR A 32 -16.52 0.06 16.28
N VAL A 33 -16.12 1.24 15.82
CA VAL A 33 -15.54 2.27 16.69
C VAL A 33 -16.67 3.18 17.16
N ARG A 34 -17.00 3.10 18.45
CA ARG A 34 -17.78 4.14 19.14
C ARG A 34 -16.80 5.10 19.81
N GLY A 35 -16.99 6.40 19.61
CA GLY A 35 -16.40 7.41 20.50
C GLY A 35 -15.33 8.35 19.94
N MET A 36 -15.31 8.62 18.63
CA MET A 36 -14.66 9.84 18.12
C MET A 36 -15.72 10.68 17.42
N ALA A 37 -16.01 11.84 18.00
CA ALA A 37 -16.83 12.88 17.41
C ALA A 37 -15.92 14.03 16.99
N ASP A 38 -16.18 14.62 15.82
CA ASP A 38 -15.62 15.92 15.46
C ASP A 38 -16.23 17.05 16.32
N GLN A 39 -15.85 18.30 16.06
CA GLN A 39 -16.37 19.45 16.81
C GLN A 39 -17.89 19.63 16.69
N ASP A 40 -18.54 18.96 15.71
CA ASP A 40 -19.97 18.99 15.45
C ASP A 40 -20.70 17.71 15.92
N GLY A 41 -20.03 16.79 16.61
CA GLY A 41 -20.67 15.60 17.18
C GLY A 41 -20.84 14.45 16.20
N LEU A 42 -20.21 14.50 15.02
CA LEU A 42 -20.37 13.51 13.96
C LEU A 42 -19.27 12.45 14.03
N GLU A 43 -19.69 11.18 13.98
CA GLU A 43 -18.76 10.04 13.92
C GLU A 43 -18.12 9.99 12.51
N PRO A 44 -16.78 9.83 12.39
CA PRO A 44 -16.13 9.68 11.10
C PRO A 44 -16.54 8.35 10.47
N ILE A 45 -17.42 8.43 9.48
CA ILE A 45 -17.76 7.32 8.61
C ILE A 45 -16.64 7.22 7.56
N ILE A 46 -15.78 6.20 7.65
CA ILE A 46 -14.93 5.78 6.52
C ILE A 46 -15.80 4.93 5.62
N ASP A 47 -16.72 5.57 4.90
CA ASP A 47 -17.42 4.92 3.80
C ASP A 47 -16.48 4.92 2.58
N LYS A 48 -16.25 3.74 2.01
CA LYS A 48 -15.70 3.61 0.65
C LYS A 48 -16.63 4.44 -0.24
N PRO A 49 -16.18 5.51 -0.91
CA PRO A 49 -17.02 6.20 -1.87
C PRO A 49 -17.48 5.16 -2.88
N LEU A 50 -18.80 4.94 -2.98
CA LEU A 50 -19.38 3.94 -3.90
C LEU A 50 -19.05 4.26 -5.38
N ASP A 51 -18.60 5.49 -5.65
CA ASP A 51 -18.49 6.07 -6.99
C ASP A 51 -17.05 6.37 -7.42
N GLY A 52 -16.04 5.70 -6.85
CA GLY A 52 -14.63 6.02 -7.08
C GLY A 52 -13.70 4.83 -7.33
N PHE A 53 -12.52 5.13 -7.88
CA PHE A 53 -11.45 4.14 -7.99
C PHE A 53 -10.78 3.89 -6.64
N SER A 54 -10.55 2.62 -6.31
CA SER A 54 -9.67 2.21 -5.20
C SER A 54 -8.43 1.51 -5.72
N VAL A 55 -7.30 1.76 -5.05
CA VAL A 55 -6.04 1.03 -5.27
C VAL A 55 -5.61 0.43 -3.95
N ASN A 56 -5.60 -0.89 -3.87
CA ASN A 56 -5.19 -1.65 -2.69
C ASN A 56 -3.93 -2.45 -3.00
N GLY A 57 -3.12 -2.70 -1.96
CA GLY A 57 -1.90 -3.48 -2.09
C GLY A 57 -1.75 -4.48 -0.96
N GLN A 58 -1.41 -5.72 -1.31
CA GLN A 58 -1.01 -6.75 -0.35
C GLN A 58 0.51 -6.70 -0.20
N LEU A 59 0.97 -6.49 1.03
CA LEU A 59 2.38 -6.55 1.36
C LEU A 59 2.82 -8.01 1.56
N ILE A 60 4.03 -8.31 1.10
CA ILE A 60 4.79 -9.52 1.36
C ILE A 60 6.08 -9.11 2.06
N GLY A 61 6.61 -9.95 2.94
CA GLY A 61 7.84 -9.68 3.68
C GLY A 61 8.82 -10.84 3.60
N ASP A 62 10.10 -10.55 3.77
CA ASP A 62 11.08 -11.60 4.04
C ASP A 62 10.84 -12.15 5.45
N LYS A 63 10.75 -13.48 5.60
CA LYS A 63 10.75 -14.12 6.93
C LYS A 63 11.95 -13.63 7.73
N ALA A 64 11.73 -13.19 8.98
CA ALA A 64 12.72 -12.79 9.98
C ALA A 64 14.09 -13.44 9.76
N GLY A 65 14.94 -12.75 9.01
CA GLY A 65 16.33 -13.12 8.85
C GLY A 65 17.09 -12.55 10.03
N SER A 66 17.25 -13.37 11.08
CA SER A 66 17.99 -13.07 12.32
C SER A 66 17.36 -11.96 13.19
N PRO A 67 17.43 -12.10 14.53
CA PRO A 67 16.93 -11.07 15.45
C PRO A 67 17.67 -9.74 15.24
N GLY A 68 16.92 -8.65 15.07
CA GLY A 68 17.44 -7.28 15.01
C GLY A 68 17.56 -6.65 13.61
N LYS A 69 17.24 -7.36 12.52
CA LYS A 69 17.18 -6.77 11.17
C LYS A 69 15.73 -6.41 10.81
N PRO A 70 15.43 -5.15 10.40
CA PRO A 70 14.12 -4.81 9.90
C PRO A 70 13.78 -5.67 8.68
N GLU A 71 12.63 -6.32 8.71
CA GLU A 71 12.10 -7.06 7.56
C GLU A 71 11.69 -6.06 6.47
N GLY A 72 12.25 -6.20 5.28
CA GLY A 72 11.76 -5.45 4.13
C GLY A 72 10.37 -5.95 3.75
N THR A 73 9.43 -5.03 3.59
CA THR A 73 8.10 -5.33 3.04
C THR A 73 7.98 -4.77 1.63
N TYR A 74 7.32 -5.52 0.76
CA TYR A 74 7.19 -5.24 -0.67
C TYR A 74 5.75 -5.50 -1.13
N PHE A 75 5.30 -4.90 -2.23
CA PHE A 75 3.99 -5.25 -2.79
C PHE A 75 4.06 -6.60 -3.51
N GLY A 76 3.29 -7.58 -3.06
CA GLY A 76 3.15 -8.88 -3.73
C GLY A 76 1.92 -8.96 -4.64
N ARG A 77 0.93 -8.11 -4.40
CA ARG A 77 -0.31 -8.04 -5.18
C ARG A 77 -0.87 -6.63 -5.11
N LEU A 78 -1.42 -6.15 -6.23
CA LEU A 78 -2.13 -4.89 -6.31
C LEU A 78 -3.51 -5.13 -6.92
N GLY A 79 -4.53 -4.46 -6.40
CA GLY A 79 -5.88 -4.42 -6.96
C GLY A 79 -6.25 -2.98 -7.28
N ILE A 80 -6.73 -2.75 -8.49
CA ILE A 80 -7.33 -1.48 -8.91
C ILE A 80 -8.78 -1.77 -9.29
N SER A 81 -9.74 -1.11 -8.67
CA SER A 81 -11.15 -1.35 -8.95
C SER A 81 -11.97 -0.06 -9.00
N ASN A 82 -13.06 -0.12 -9.76
CA ASN A 82 -14.13 0.86 -9.72
C ASN A 82 -15.46 0.09 -9.65
N PRO A 83 -16.13 0.08 -8.48
CA PRO A 83 -17.40 -0.62 -8.30
C PRO A 83 -18.51 -0.12 -9.23
N ALA A 84 -18.54 1.17 -9.56
CA ALA A 84 -19.57 1.76 -10.41
C ALA A 84 -19.55 1.21 -11.86
N THR A 85 -18.39 0.74 -12.31
CA THR A 85 -18.20 0.24 -13.68
C THR A 85 -17.86 -1.25 -13.74
N ASP A 86 -17.90 -1.95 -12.60
CA ASP A 86 -17.41 -3.32 -12.42
C ASP A 86 -15.97 -3.52 -12.93
N PHE A 87 -15.17 -2.45 -12.92
CA PHE A 87 -13.77 -2.54 -13.35
C PHE A 87 -12.98 -3.16 -12.20
N GLN A 88 -12.20 -4.20 -12.51
CA GLN A 88 -11.23 -4.78 -11.59
C GLN A 88 -9.98 -5.16 -12.37
N LEU A 89 -8.81 -4.82 -11.83
CA LEU A 89 -7.51 -5.19 -12.35
C LEU A 89 -6.67 -5.71 -11.20
N GLU A 90 -6.21 -6.95 -11.32
CA GLU A 90 -5.29 -7.57 -10.39
C GLU A 90 -3.91 -7.68 -11.00
N VAL A 91 -2.88 -7.29 -10.25
CA VAL A 91 -1.49 -7.35 -10.68
C VAL A 91 -0.68 -8.12 -9.65
N THR A 92 0.01 -9.16 -10.12
CA THR A 92 0.97 -9.96 -9.34
C THR A 92 2.30 -10.06 -10.08
N PRO A 93 3.38 -10.50 -9.43
CA PRO A 93 4.62 -10.83 -10.13
C PRO A 93 4.46 -11.90 -11.22
N GLN A 94 3.42 -12.72 -11.15
CA GLN A 94 3.17 -13.81 -12.10
C GLN A 94 2.34 -13.36 -13.30
N ASN A 95 1.28 -12.58 -13.06
CA ASN A 95 0.29 -12.23 -14.08
C ASN A 95 -0.38 -10.87 -13.83
N ILE A 96 -1.03 -10.38 -14.89
CA ILE A 96 -1.88 -9.19 -14.90
C ILE A 96 -3.26 -9.68 -15.36
N THR A 97 -4.28 -9.57 -14.51
CA THR A 97 -5.61 -10.13 -14.76
C THR A 97 -6.66 -9.04 -14.74
N LEU A 98 -7.40 -8.90 -15.84
CA LEU A 98 -8.56 -8.00 -15.90
C LEU A 98 -9.82 -8.77 -15.49
N SER A 99 -10.64 -8.20 -14.63
CA SER A 99 -11.91 -8.78 -14.13
C SER A 99 -11.75 -10.24 -13.65
N PRO A 100 -10.92 -10.50 -12.63
CA PRO A 100 -10.61 -11.86 -12.17
C PRO A 100 -11.85 -12.64 -11.72
N GLY A 101 -12.84 -11.97 -11.12
CA GLY A 101 -14.09 -12.60 -10.67
C GLY A 101 -14.97 -13.16 -11.79
N SER A 102 -14.84 -12.63 -13.01
CA SER A 102 -15.62 -13.05 -14.18
C SER A 102 -14.81 -13.88 -15.18
N GLY A 103 -13.59 -14.29 -14.84
CA GLY A 103 -12.70 -15.04 -15.74
C GLY A 103 -12.19 -14.22 -16.91
N GLY A 104 -11.98 -12.90 -16.72
CA GLY A 104 -11.46 -12.03 -17.76
C GLY A 104 -10.02 -12.35 -18.18
N PRO A 105 -9.46 -11.59 -19.14
CA PRO A 105 -8.19 -11.93 -19.77
C PRO A 105 -7.01 -11.85 -18.80
N VAL A 106 -6.10 -12.82 -18.95
CA VAL A 106 -4.88 -12.94 -18.16
C VAL A 106 -3.68 -12.71 -19.07
N PHE A 107 -2.79 -11.80 -18.66
CA PHE A 107 -1.58 -11.45 -19.37
C PHE A 107 -0.34 -11.79 -18.55
N SER A 108 0.74 -12.09 -19.25
CA SER A 108 2.08 -12.22 -18.68
C SER A 108 2.87 -10.91 -18.81
N TRP A 109 3.88 -10.72 -17.97
CA TRP A 109 4.83 -9.60 -18.11
C TRP A 109 5.67 -9.63 -19.40
N ARG A 110 5.52 -10.67 -20.25
CA ARG A 110 6.17 -10.76 -21.57
C ARG A 110 5.25 -10.34 -22.71
N ASP A 111 4.00 -10.02 -22.40
CA ASP A 111 3.01 -9.64 -23.40
C ASP A 111 3.10 -8.14 -23.70
N GLN A 112 2.43 -7.72 -24.77
CA GLN A 112 2.21 -6.33 -25.09
C GLN A 112 0.73 -6.14 -25.42
N ALA A 113 0.05 -5.27 -24.70
CA ALA A 113 -1.39 -5.07 -24.85
C ALA A 113 -1.80 -3.62 -24.55
N PHE A 114 -2.88 -3.19 -25.21
CA PHE A 114 -3.54 -1.92 -24.97
C PHE A 114 -5.03 -2.21 -24.84
N LEU A 115 -5.60 -1.95 -23.67
CA LEU A 115 -6.99 -2.28 -23.34
C LEU A 115 -7.67 -1.01 -22.85
N ARG A 116 -8.87 -0.76 -23.34
CA ARG A 116 -9.74 0.30 -22.81
C ARG A 116 -11.01 -0.34 -22.28
N GLN A 117 -11.31 -0.10 -21.02
CA GLN A 117 -12.58 -0.47 -20.39
C GLN A 117 -13.15 0.78 -19.73
N ASN A 118 -14.25 1.30 -20.30
CA ASN A 118 -14.85 2.57 -19.88
C ASN A 118 -13.81 3.71 -19.91
N GLU A 119 -13.62 4.37 -18.77
CA GLU A 119 -12.70 5.49 -18.54
C GLU A 119 -11.26 5.03 -18.23
N VAL A 120 -10.99 3.72 -18.23
CA VAL A 120 -9.67 3.17 -17.88
C VAL A 120 -8.94 2.69 -19.12
N LEU A 121 -7.71 3.18 -19.30
CA LEU A 121 -6.74 2.68 -20.27
C LEU A 121 -5.66 1.88 -19.54
N VAL A 122 -5.51 0.61 -19.92
CA VAL A 122 -4.49 -0.31 -19.39
C VAL A 122 -3.49 -0.62 -20.51
N THR A 123 -2.22 -0.29 -20.28
CA THR A 123 -1.13 -0.51 -21.22
C THR A 123 -0.09 -1.44 -20.62
N ILE A 124 0.07 -2.63 -21.19
CA ILE A 124 1.08 -3.60 -20.81
C ILE A 124 2.26 -3.45 -21.75
N ASN A 125 3.40 -3.00 -21.24
CA ASN A 125 4.63 -2.87 -22.01
C ASN A 125 5.56 -4.05 -21.72
N ARG A 126 5.82 -4.84 -22.77
CA ARG A 126 6.61 -6.06 -22.72
C ARG A 126 7.92 -5.91 -21.94
N LYS A 127 8.05 -6.71 -20.87
CA LYS A 127 9.24 -6.78 -19.99
C LYS A 127 9.64 -5.44 -19.35
N ARG A 128 8.75 -4.46 -19.30
CA ARG A 128 9.04 -3.13 -18.77
C ARG A 128 8.13 -2.78 -17.59
N ASN A 129 6.86 -2.53 -17.86
CA ASN A 129 5.92 -1.98 -16.88
C ASN A 129 4.48 -2.19 -17.36
N LEU A 130 3.55 -2.00 -16.42
CA LEU A 130 2.13 -1.82 -16.67
C LEU A 130 1.79 -0.36 -16.36
N VAL A 131 1.02 0.30 -17.23
CA VAL A 131 0.52 1.67 -17.02
C VAL A 131 -1.00 1.64 -17.01
N VAL A 132 -1.61 2.27 -16.01
CA VAL A 132 -3.06 2.38 -15.85
C VAL A 132 -3.42 3.85 -15.77
N SER A 133 -4.16 4.36 -16.75
CA SER A 133 -4.64 5.74 -16.79
C SER A 133 -6.15 5.78 -16.66
N VAL A 134 -6.64 6.63 -15.76
CA VAL A 134 -8.06 6.96 -15.62
C VAL A 134 -8.30 8.34 -16.24
N GLU A 135 -9.25 8.43 -17.18
CA GLU A 135 -9.46 9.62 -18.03
C GLU A 135 -9.58 10.94 -17.26
N ASP A 136 -10.37 10.95 -16.18
CA ASP A 136 -10.56 12.09 -15.25
C ASP A 136 -9.90 11.84 -13.88
N GLY A 137 -8.80 11.09 -13.85
CA GLY A 137 -8.14 10.69 -12.61
C GLY A 137 -6.62 10.74 -12.68
N GLY A 138 -5.99 9.69 -12.18
CA GLY A 138 -4.53 9.55 -12.14
C GLY A 138 -3.99 8.62 -13.23
N THR A 139 -2.68 8.71 -13.45
CA THR A 139 -1.91 7.69 -14.16
C THR A 139 -0.96 7.01 -13.21
N PHE A 140 -1.02 5.68 -13.20
CA PHE A 140 -0.26 4.81 -12.32
C PHE A 140 0.64 3.88 -13.13
N GLU A 141 1.83 3.60 -12.61
CA GLU A 141 2.78 2.67 -13.17
C GLU A 141 3.06 1.55 -12.17
N VAL A 142 2.98 0.31 -12.65
CA VAL A 142 3.38 -0.88 -11.91
C VAL A 142 4.62 -1.50 -12.57
N VAL A 143 5.66 -1.69 -11.79
CA VAL A 143 6.93 -2.29 -12.22
C VAL A 143 7.13 -3.64 -11.55
N LEU A 144 7.49 -4.66 -12.31
CA LEU A 144 7.94 -5.95 -11.77
C LEU A 144 9.43 -5.89 -11.45
N HIS A 145 9.77 -6.03 -10.18
CA HIS A 145 11.14 -6.23 -9.71
C HIS A 145 11.42 -7.73 -9.59
N ARG A 146 12.30 -8.22 -10.47
CA ARG A 146 12.75 -9.61 -10.45
C ARG A 146 13.96 -9.76 -9.57
N VAL A 147 13.86 -10.70 -8.65
CA VAL A 147 14.89 -10.95 -7.67
C VAL A 147 15.88 -11.99 -8.19
N TRP A 148 17.18 -11.68 -8.07
CA TRP A 148 18.25 -12.60 -8.47
C TRP A 148 18.61 -13.59 -7.36
N ARG A 149 19.17 -14.77 -7.72
CA ARG A 149 19.61 -15.81 -6.78
C ARG A 149 20.82 -15.32 -5.96
N GLY A 150 20.57 -14.62 -4.87
CA GLY A 150 21.59 -14.03 -3.99
C GLY A 150 21.16 -12.74 -3.30
N SER A 151 19.98 -12.19 -3.66
CA SER A 151 19.41 -11.03 -3.00
C SER A 151 18.89 -11.37 -1.59
N ALA A 152 18.84 -10.37 -0.70
CA ALA A 152 18.23 -10.49 0.62
C ALA A 152 16.73 -10.81 0.54
N VAL A 153 16.06 -10.25 -0.49
CA VAL A 153 14.68 -10.54 -0.87
C VAL A 153 14.63 -11.92 -1.49
N ARG A 154 13.63 -12.74 -1.11
CA ARG A 154 13.50 -14.11 -1.64
C ARG A 154 12.49 -14.27 -2.77
N GLN A 155 11.67 -13.27 -3.02
CA GLN A 155 10.56 -13.35 -3.98
C GLN A 155 10.45 -12.09 -4.83
N ASP A 156 10.09 -12.25 -6.11
CA ASP A 156 9.73 -11.14 -7.00
C ASP A 156 8.63 -10.28 -6.37
N PHE A 157 8.69 -8.98 -6.61
CA PHE A 157 7.77 -8.01 -6.03
C PHE A 157 7.42 -6.89 -7.01
N LEU A 158 6.45 -6.07 -6.63
CA LEU A 158 5.93 -4.97 -7.42
C LEU A 158 6.37 -3.62 -6.84
N GLY A 159 6.71 -2.70 -7.73
CA GLY A 159 6.77 -1.28 -7.44
C GLY A 159 5.51 -0.60 -7.97
N PHE A 160 4.95 0.33 -7.19
CA PHE A 160 3.78 1.13 -7.58
C PHE A 160 4.15 2.61 -7.55
N TYR A 161 3.91 3.30 -8.66
CA TYR A 161 4.26 4.71 -8.83
C TYR A 161 3.07 5.49 -9.37
N VAL A 162 2.88 6.69 -8.85
CA VAL A 162 1.94 7.65 -9.42
C VAL A 162 2.73 8.54 -10.38
N LEU A 163 2.43 8.42 -11.66
CA LEU A 163 3.07 9.21 -12.71
C LEU A 163 2.39 10.57 -12.87
N ASP A 164 1.08 10.60 -12.66
CA ASP A 164 0.29 11.80 -12.76
C ASP A 164 -0.90 11.76 -11.80
N SER A 165 -1.08 12.82 -11.02
CA SER A 165 -2.17 13.00 -10.05
C SER A 165 -2.92 14.33 -10.21
N HIS A 166 -2.60 15.16 -11.20
CA HIS A 166 -3.11 16.54 -11.25
C HIS A 166 -4.64 16.65 -11.47
N ARG A 167 -5.27 15.60 -12.00
CA ARG A 167 -6.73 15.53 -12.22
C ARG A 167 -7.44 14.69 -11.16
N MET A 168 -6.73 14.16 -10.17
CA MET A 168 -7.35 13.41 -9.09
C MET A 168 -8.25 14.33 -8.25
N SER A 169 -9.37 13.78 -7.79
CA SER A 169 -10.35 14.53 -6.99
C SER A 169 -9.73 15.05 -5.69
N ALA A 170 -10.19 16.22 -5.23
CA ALA A 170 -9.88 16.71 -3.88
C ALA A 170 -10.37 15.78 -2.75
N ARG A 171 -11.22 14.79 -3.08
CA ARG A 171 -11.67 13.73 -2.16
C ARG A 171 -10.78 12.49 -2.18
N THR A 172 -9.70 12.46 -2.97
CA THR A 172 -8.77 11.34 -2.97
C THR A 172 -8.09 11.25 -1.60
N HIS A 173 -8.26 10.11 -0.93
CA HIS A 173 -7.74 9.86 0.41
C HIS A 173 -7.18 8.43 0.51
N GLY A 174 -6.85 7.99 1.72
CA GLY A 174 -6.15 6.75 2.01
C GLY A 174 -4.67 6.97 2.31
N LEU A 175 -3.94 5.89 2.55
CA LEU A 175 -2.55 5.93 3.02
C LEU A 175 -1.63 6.78 2.13
N LEU A 176 -1.78 6.62 0.80
CA LEU A 176 -1.04 7.40 -0.18
C LEU A 176 -1.81 8.63 -0.66
N GLY A 177 -3.15 8.53 -0.73
CA GLY A 177 -4.02 9.57 -1.27
C GLY A 177 -3.90 10.91 -0.55
N GLN A 178 -3.74 10.87 0.77
CA GLN A 178 -3.53 12.05 1.62
C GLN A 178 -2.31 12.91 1.23
N PHE A 179 -1.34 12.35 0.47
CA PHE A 179 -0.12 13.05 0.06
C PHE A 179 -0.19 13.64 -1.34
N PHE A 180 -1.31 13.45 -2.08
CA PHE A 180 -1.52 14.12 -3.37
C PHE A 180 -1.99 15.57 -3.21
N HIS A 181 -2.32 15.97 -1.99
CA HIS A 181 -2.56 17.35 -1.62
C HIS A 181 -1.29 17.93 -0.98
N PRO A 182 -0.82 19.10 -1.42
CA PRO A 182 0.35 19.74 -0.82
C PRO A 182 0.15 19.97 0.68
N PHE A 183 1.20 19.73 1.45
CA PHE A 183 1.26 20.06 2.87
C PHE A 183 2.61 20.69 3.21
N ASP A 184 2.60 21.61 4.17
CA ASP A 184 3.82 22.28 4.61
C ASP A 184 4.60 21.42 5.59
N TYR A 185 5.91 21.39 5.40
CA TYR A 185 6.84 20.81 6.36
C TYR A 185 8.14 21.62 6.43
N LYS A 186 8.81 21.57 7.59
CA LYS A 186 10.12 22.17 7.80
C LYS A 186 11.04 21.13 8.42
N VAL A 187 12.27 21.03 7.90
CA VAL A 187 13.30 20.17 8.49
C VAL A 187 14.39 21.07 9.05
N SER A 188 14.78 20.80 10.30
CA SER A 188 15.76 21.57 11.06
C SER A 188 16.49 20.67 12.05
N ASP A 189 17.47 21.22 12.76
CA ASP A 189 18.17 20.53 13.85
C ASP A 189 18.80 19.20 13.40
N LEU A 190 19.74 19.28 12.45
CA LEU A 190 20.50 18.13 11.98
C LEU A 190 21.47 17.67 13.08
N HIS A 191 21.38 16.41 13.48
CA HIS A 191 22.24 15.83 14.49
C HIS A 191 22.60 14.37 14.17
N PRO A 192 23.67 13.80 14.75
CA PRO A 192 23.93 12.37 14.66
C PRO A 192 22.74 11.57 15.19
N GLY A 193 22.34 10.52 14.48
CA GLY A 193 21.33 9.58 14.96
C GLY A 193 21.90 8.51 15.88
N SER A 194 21.04 7.59 16.33
CA SER A 194 21.46 6.43 17.14
C SER A 194 22.47 5.54 16.41
N ASP A 195 22.35 5.45 15.08
CA ASP A 195 23.40 4.95 14.20
C ASP A 195 24.28 6.14 13.79
N PRO A 196 25.58 6.17 14.19
CA PRO A 196 26.45 7.31 13.93
C PRO A 196 26.73 7.54 12.43
N THR A 197 26.41 6.56 11.58
CA THR A 197 26.51 6.69 10.12
C THR A 197 25.29 7.38 9.49
N LYS A 198 24.24 7.62 10.28
CA LYS A 198 22.99 8.23 9.85
C LYS A 198 22.78 9.58 10.53
N THR A 199 22.21 10.52 9.77
CA THR A 199 21.86 11.85 10.26
C THR A 199 20.39 11.89 10.61
N ASP A 200 20.07 12.25 11.83
CA ASP A 200 18.70 12.54 12.27
C ASP A 200 18.42 14.04 12.17
N ALA A 201 17.14 14.39 12.10
CA ALA A 201 16.67 15.77 12.08
C ALA A 201 15.29 15.88 12.74
N THR A 202 14.91 17.10 13.12
CA THR A 202 13.54 17.43 13.51
C THR A 202 12.74 17.90 12.28
N MET A 203 11.68 17.19 11.95
CA MET A 203 10.67 17.60 10.99
C MET A 203 9.44 18.17 11.70
N VAL A 204 9.04 19.39 11.36
CA VAL A 204 7.76 19.99 11.76
C VAL A 204 6.77 19.84 10.62
N VAL A 205 5.69 19.11 10.84
CA VAL A 205 4.67 18.80 9.81
C VAL A 205 3.31 18.64 10.50
N LYS A 206 2.23 19.17 9.91
CA LYS A 206 0.87 19.08 10.48
C LYS A 206 0.79 19.46 11.98
N ASN A 207 1.49 20.52 12.38
CA ASN A 207 1.63 20.95 13.79
C ASN A 207 2.23 19.91 14.76
N ARG A 208 2.88 18.87 14.23
CA ARG A 208 3.61 17.85 14.99
C ARG A 208 5.11 17.99 14.75
N ARG A 209 5.90 17.52 15.72
CA ARG A 209 7.36 17.44 15.64
C ARG A 209 7.76 15.98 15.60
N LEU A 210 8.42 15.56 14.52
CA LEU A 210 8.84 14.20 14.28
C LEU A 210 10.36 14.15 14.19
N THR A 211 10.97 13.11 14.76
CA THR A 211 12.36 12.77 14.45
C THR A 211 12.38 11.99 13.14
N VAL A 212 13.22 12.43 12.21
CA VAL A 212 13.39 11.78 10.89
C VAL A 212 14.84 11.44 10.65
N THR A 213 15.09 10.33 9.96
CA THR A 213 16.46 9.88 9.67
C THR A 213 16.75 10.00 8.19
N ARG A 214 17.91 10.54 7.82
CA ARG A 214 18.34 10.63 6.44
C ARG A 214 18.76 9.26 5.93
N GLY A 215 18.27 8.89 4.74
CA GLY A 215 18.59 7.61 4.12
C GLY A 215 18.62 7.67 2.60
N LEU A 216 19.22 6.65 1.98
CA LEU A 216 19.18 6.44 0.54
C LEU A 216 18.06 5.47 0.18
N GLN A 217 17.33 5.78 -0.88
CA GLN A 217 16.32 4.91 -1.48
C GLN A 217 16.52 4.80 -2.99
N LYS A 218 15.98 3.73 -3.59
CA LYS A 218 15.98 3.54 -5.04
C LYS A 218 14.67 4.08 -5.63
N ASP A 219 14.80 4.99 -6.60
CA ASP A 219 13.70 5.50 -7.42
C ASP A 219 13.74 4.82 -8.80
N TYR A 220 12.73 4.02 -9.09
CA TYR A 220 12.66 3.23 -10.33
C TYR A 220 11.79 3.86 -11.43
N ARG A 221 11.24 5.06 -11.23
CA ARG A 221 10.34 5.73 -12.20
C ARG A 221 11.02 5.98 -13.55
N LYS A 222 12.31 6.35 -13.54
CA LYS A 222 13.08 6.65 -14.77
C LYS A 222 13.78 5.41 -15.35
N ASP A 223 14.35 4.58 -14.47
CA ASP A 223 14.99 3.31 -14.83
C ASP A 223 14.42 2.17 -13.97
N PRO A 224 13.41 1.45 -14.49
CA PRO A 224 12.79 0.33 -13.79
C PRO A 224 13.72 -0.83 -13.45
N ARG A 225 14.88 -0.93 -14.13
CA ARG A 225 15.82 -2.05 -13.94
C ARG A 225 16.88 -1.74 -12.89
N HIS A 226 17.48 -0.56 -12.94
CA HIS A 226 18.61 -0.24 -12.06
C HIS A 226 18.21 0.70 -10.91
N GLY A 227 17.21 1.55 -11.12
CA GLY A 227 16.82 2.60 -10.19
C GLY A 227 17.91 3.68 -10.02
N ALA A 228 17.50 4.91 -9.76
CA ALA A 228 18.40 5.98 -9.33
C ALA A 228 18.43 6.07 -7.81
N GLU A 229 19.57 6.41 -7.22
CA GLU A 229 19.63 6.67 -5.79
C GLU A 229 19.11 8.08 -5.50
N VAL A 230 18.18 8.15 -4.56
CA VAL A 230 17.60 9.39 -4.06
C VAL A 230 17.77 9.46 -2.56
N THR A 231 18.04 10.66 -2.05
CA THR A 231 18.14 10.89 -0.61
C THR A 231 16.77 11.26 -0.08
N CYS A 232 16.30 10.52 0.93
CA CYS A 232 14.98 10.67 1.53
C CYS A 232 15.09 10.89 3.04
N TRP A 233 14.03 11.47 3.61
CA TRP A 233 13.78 11.46 5.05
C TRP A 233 12.93 10.23 5.40
N PHE A 234 13.41 9.43 6.34
CA PHE A 234 12.71 8.26 6.86
C PHE A 234 11.90 8.67 8.09
N ILE A 235 10.61 8.36 8.04
CA ILE A 235 9.67 8.60 9.14
C ILE A 235 9.53 7.28 9.90
N HIS A 236 9.76 7.31 11.20
CA HIS A 236 9.69 6.14 12.06
C HIS A 236 8.24 5.80 12.44
N ASN A 237 8.05 4.73 13.22
CA ASN A 237 6.78 4.37 13.85
C ASN A 237 5.60 4.27 12.84
N ASN A 238 5.85 3.64 11.69
CA ASN A 238 4.85 3.43 10.64
C ASN A 238 4.17 4.73 10.16
N GLY A 239 4.89 5.86 10.16
CA GLY A 239 4.36 7.13 9.68
C GLY A 239 3.53 7.90 10.70
N ASP A 240 3.54 7.48 11.97
CA ASP A 240 2.80 8.18 13.03
C ASP A 240 3.12 9.67 13.08
N GLY A 241 2.07 10.48 13.14
CA GLY A 241 2.13 11.94 13.09
C GLY A 241 2.38 12.56 11.72
N LEU A 242 2.75 11.78 10.69
CA LEU A 242 2.73 12.24 9.31
C LEU A 242 1.40 11.89 8.62
N ILE A 243 0.90 10.68 8.83
CA ILE A 243 -0.38 10.23 8.28
C ILE A 243 -1.56 10.76 9.13
N ASP A 244 -2.75 10.91 8.54
CA ASP A 244 -3.93 11.50 9.20
C ASP A 244 -4.53 10.64 10.33
N GLY A 245 -4.12 9.36 10.44
CA GLY A 245 -4.60 8.39 11.44
C GLY A 245 -3.47 7.51 11.96
N VAL A 246 -3.75 6.23 12.22
CA VAL A 246 -2.73 5.20 12.45
C VAL A 246 -2.67 4.24 11.27
N HIS A 247 -1.52 3.59 11.07
CA HIS A 247 -1.31 2.72 9.90
C HIS A 247 -2.36 1.61 9.76
N THR A 248 -2.95 1.14 10.87
CA THR A 248 -4.00 0.11 10.87
C THR A 248 -5.33 0.58 10.30
N ASP A 249 -5.59 1.89 10.28
CA ASP A 249 -6.83 2.46 9.73
C ASP A 249 -6.94 2.26 8.22
N TYR A 250 -5.79 2.00 7.56
CA TYR A 250 -5.68 1.81 6.12
C TYR A 250 -5.59 0.32 5.73
N ILE A 251 -5.80 -0.60 6.68
CA ILE A 251 -5.82 -2.03 6.40
C ILE A 251 -7.23 -2.42 5.98
N VAL A 252 -7.34 -2.95 4.76
CA VAL A 252 -8.58 -3.46 4.19
C VAL A 252 -8.61 -4.99 4.22
N PRO A 253 -9.79 -5.62 4.37
CA PRO A 253 -9.92 -7.07 4.50
C PRO A 253 -9.70 -7.83 3.17
N ASP A 254 -9.93 -7.17 2.04
CA ASP A 254 -9.74 -7.71 0.69
C ASP A 254 -9.09 -6.67 -0.23
N ILE A 255 -8.54 -7.13 -1.35
CA ILE A 255 -7.92 -6.28 -2.37
C ILE A 255 -8.97 -5.53 -3.23
N PHE A 256 -10.24 -5.96 -3.26
CA PHE A 256 -11.34 -5.38 -4.05
C PHE A 256 -12.54 -4.86 -3.25
#